data_AF-A0A0J1GFL1-F1
#
_entry.id   AF-A0A0J1GFL1-F1
#
_cell.length_a   1.000
_cell.length_b   1.000
_cell.length_c   1.000
_cell.angle_alpha   90.00
_cell.angle_beta   90.00
_cell.angle_gamma   90.00
#
_symmetry.space_group_name_H-M   'P 1'
#
loop_
_entity.id
_entity.type
_entity.pdbx_description
1 polymer ?
#
loop_
_entity_poly.entity_id
_entity_poly.type
_entity_poly.pdbx_seq_one_letter_code
_entity_poly.pdbx_strand_id
1 'polypeptide(L)'
;PVSGRPCTIEVELAKTRDKEGRRLIEEAEYVAKGGRYTARFCKFISGLCRHMSIHAVSQHLGIRWETVKNIDREYLRSSLPALDPEKLNNLIHIGVDEVARAKRHDY
;
A
#
# COMPACT_ATOMS: atom_id res chain seq x y z
N PRO A 1 -3.09 -11.29 -10.64
CA PRO A 1 -3.60 -11.86 -11.92
C PRO A 1 -3.01 -13.24 -12.09
N VAL A 2 -3.81 -14.21 -12.52
CA VAL A 2 -3.33 -15.57 -12.84
C VAL A 2 -3.36 -15.69 -14.35
N SER A 3 -2.20 -15.93 -14.97
CA SER A 3 -2.08 -16.02 -16.43
C SER A 3 -2.68 -14.82 -17.19
N GLY A 4 -2.42 -13.61 -16.69
CA GLY A 4 -2.91 -12.36 -17.30
C GLY A 4 -4.40 -12.07 -17.09
N ARG A 5 -5.13 -12.91 -16.35
CA ARG A 5 -6.56 -12.71 -16.09
C ARG A 5 -6.80 -12.12 -14.69
N PRO A 6 -7.81 -11.24 -14.53
CA PRO A 6 -8.30 -10.86 -13.22
C PRO A 6 -8.73 -12.10 -12.44
N CYS A 7 -8.42 -12.12 -11.15
CA CYS A 7 -8.85 -13.18 -10.24
C CYS A 7 -9.51 -12.49 -9.04
N THR A 8 -10.77 -12.82 -8.81
CA THR A 8 -11.59 -12.29 -7.73
C THR A 8 -11.93 -13.41 -6.77
N ILE A 9 -12.06 -13.07 -5.50
CA ILE A 9 -12.62 -13.96 -4.47
C ILE A 9 -13.86 -13.28 -3.90
N GLU A 10 -14.91 -14.05 -3.68
CA GLU A 10 -16.08 -13.61 -2.95
C GLU A 10 -15.91 -14.00 -1.49
N VAL A 11 -16.17 -13.04 -0.61
CA VAL A 11 -15.96 -13.18 0.82
C VAL A 11 -17.20 -12.63 1.52
N GLU A 12 -17.85 -13.49 2.30
CA GLU A 12 -18.92 -13.08 3.18
C GLU A 12 -18.32 -12.62 4.52
N LEU A 13 -18.72 -11.44 4.97
CA LEU A 13 -18.28 -10.86 6.24
C LEU A 13 -19.51 -10.53 7.09
N ALA A 14 -19.49 -10.93 8.36
CA ALA A 14 -20.54 -10.57 9.29
C ALA A 14 -20.55 -9.05 9.55
N LYS A 15 -21.74 -8.48 9.72
CA LYS A 15 -21.94 -7.06 10.00
C LYS A 15 -22.86 -6.91 11.21
N THR A 16 -22.37 -6.26 12.25
CA THR A 16 -23.08 -6.08 13.52
C THR A 16 -23.16 -4.60 13.91
N ARG A 17 -23.84 -4.31 15.01
CA ARG A 17 -23.85 -2.99 15.65
C ARG A 17 -23.48 -3.13 17.11
N ASP A 18 -22.73 -2.16 17.62
CA ASP A 18 -22.47 -2.09 19.06
C ASP A 18 -23.63 -1.42 19.82
N LYS A 19 -23.46 -1.29 21.14
CA LYS A 19 -24.44 -0.67 22.05
C LYS A 19 -24.71 0.81 21.73
N GLU A 20 -23.78 1.48 21.05
CA GLU A 20 -23.86 2.88 20.63
C GLU A 20 -24.43 3.02 19.21
N GLY A 21 -24.82 1.91 18.57
CA GLY A 21 -25.37 1.86 17.22
C GLY A 21 -24.33 1.96 16.10
N ARG A 22 -23.03 2.00 16.43
CA ARG A 22 -21.95 2.05 15.44
C ARG A 22 -21.88 0.72 14.70
N ARG A 23 -21.64 0.81 13.40
CA ARG A 23 -21.58 -0.35 12.51
C ARG A 23 -20.21 -1.01 12.59
N LEU A 24 -20.21 -2.27 12.95
CA LEU A 24 -19.03 -3.13 12.98
C LEU A 24 -19.09 -4.12 11.81
N ILE A 25 -17.92 -4.43 11.26
CA ILE A 25 -17.75 -5.44 10.22
C ILE A 25 -16.70 -6.40 10.78
N GLU A 26 -16.93 -7.70 10.58
CA GLU A 26 -15.98 -8.75 10.89
C GLU A 26 -14.58 -8.42 10.34
N GLU A 27 -13.56 -8.66 11.16
CA GLU A 27 -12.19 -8.51 10.73
C GLU A 27 -11.76 -9.73 9.93
N ALA A 28 -11.08 -9.48 8.81
CA ALA A 28 -10.53 -10.53 7.97
C ALA A 28 -9.02 -10.33 7.85
N GLU A 29 -8.24 -11.35 8.18
CA GLU A 29 -6.78 -11.29 8.20
C GLU A 29 -6.17 -10.87 6.84
N TYR A 30 -6.86 -11.23 5.75
CA TYR A 30 -6.35 -11.07 4.39
C TYR A 30 -6.89 -9.83 3.67
N VAL A 31 -7.79 -9.04 4.26
CA VAL A 31 -8.31 -7.81 3.64
C VAL A 31 -8.52 -6.72 4.69
N ALA A 32 -8.05 -5.51 4.40
CA ALA A 32 -8.27 -4.38 5.29
C ALA A 32 -9.77 -4.10 5.45
N LYS A 33 -10.19 -3.53 6.60
CA LYS A 33 -11.59 -3.16 6.86
C LYS A 33 -12.14 -2.27 5.75
N GLY A 34 -13.16 -2.76 5.04
CA GLY A 34 -13.76 -2.05 3.88
C GLY A 34 -12.87 -1.98 2.63
N GLY A 35 -11.77 -2.74 2.60
CA GLY A 35 -10.84 -2.84 1.49
C GLY A 35 -11.41 -3.66 0.33
N ARG A 36 -11.01 -3.30 -0.89
CA ARG A 36 -11.39 -4.02 -2.13
C ARG A 36 -10.33 -5.01 -2.61
N TYR A 37 -9.13 -4.97 -2.01
CA TYR A 37 -7.98 -5.74 -2.42
C TYR A 37 -7.40 -6.50 -1.24
N THR A 38 -6.99 -7.74 -1.49
CA THR A 38 -6.35 -8.56 -0.46
C THR A 38 -4.95 -8.03 -0.14
N ALA A 39 -4.50 -8.23 1.10
CA ALA A 39 -3.15 -7.87 1.55
C ALA A 39 -2.07 -8.49 0.64
N ARG A 40 -2.28 -9.75 0.21
CA ARG A 40 -1.39 -10.43 -0.73
C ARG A 40 -1.31 -9.73 -2.09
N PHE A 41 -2.45 -9.26 -2.62
CA PHE A 41 -2.46 -8.54 -3.89
C PHE A 41 -1.83 -7.15 -3.77
N CYS A 42 -2.06 -6.45 -2.66
CA CYS A 42 -1.39 -5.19 -2.34
C CYS A 42 0.14 -5.36 -2.29
N LYS A 43 0.64 -6.40 -1.61
CA LYS A 43 2.07 -6.73 -1.57
C LYS A 43 2.63 -7.01 -2.97
N PHE A 44 1.88 -7.70 -3.82
CA PHE A 44 2.26 -7.94 -5.21
C PHE A 44 2.38 -6.63 -6.00
N ILE A 45 1.40 -5.72 -5.89
CA ILE A 45 1.44 -4.38 -6.50
C ILE A 45 2.70 -3.62 -6.06
N SER A 46 2.98 -3.56 -4.76
CA SER A 46 4.17 -2.89 -4.24
C SER A 46 5.48 -3.54 -4.68
N GLY A 47 5.50 -4.87 -4.82
CA GLY A 47 6.63 -5.58 -5.41
C GLY A 47 6.89 -5.14 -6.85
N LEU A 48 5.85 -4.98 -7.67
CA LEU A 48 5.99 -4.46 -9.04
C LEU A 48 6.47 -3.00 -9.06
N CYS A 49 6.00 -2.15 -8.15
CA CYS A 49 6.43 -0.75 -8.04
C CYS A 49 7.93 -0.60 -7.75
N ARG A 50 8.61 -1.64 -7.22
CA ARG A 50 10.09 -1.63 -7.06
C ARG A 50 10.84 -1.74 -8.38
N HIS A 51 10.19 -2.22 -9.43
CA HIS A 51 10.83 -2.52 -10.73
C HIS A 51 10.22 -1.73 -11.89
N MET A 52 9.02 -1.17 -11.71
CA MET A 52 8.25 -0.46 -12.72
C MET A 52 7.64 0.82 -12.14
N SER A 53 7.40 1.82 -12.99
CA SER A 53 6.70 3.02 -12.55
C SER A 53 5.26 2.71 -12.14
N ILE A 54 4.69 3.51 -11.22
CA ILE A 54 3.28 3.40 -10.82
C ILE A 54 2.35 3.41 -12.05
N HIS A 55 2.70 4.19 -13.08
CA HIS A 55 1.96 4.23 -14.33
C HIS A 55 2.02 2.91 -15.10
N ALA A 56 3.21 2.31 -15.25
CA ALA A 56 3.35 1.01 -15.90
C ALA A 56 2.59 -0.10 -15.14
N VAL A 57 2.66 -0.11 -13.81
CA VAL A 57 1.90 -1.06 -12.97
C VAL A 57 0.38 -0.86 -13.13
N SER A 58 -0.07 0.40 -13.15
CA SER A 58 -1.46 0.77 -13.37
C SER A 58 -1.98 0.22 -14.71
N GLN A 59 -1.24 0.44 -15.80
CA GLN A 59 -1.60 -0.10 -17.12
C GLN A 59 -1.56 -1.63 -17.14
N HIS A 60 -0.51 -2.24 -16.56
CA HIS A 60 -0.34 -3.69 -16.54
C HIS A 60 -1.47 -4.43 -15.80
N LEU A 61 -2.01 -3.83 -14.73
CA LEU A 61 -3.05 -4.44 -13.90
C LEU A 61 -4.46 -3.92 -14.18
N GLY A 62 -4.61 -2.91 -15.03
CA GLY A 62 -5.90 -2.24 -15.26
C GLY A 62 -6.45 -1.54 -14.00
N ILE A 63 -5.57 -1.14 -13.08
CA ILE A 63 -5.95 -0.48 -11.82
C ILE A 63 -5.69 1.01 -11.97
N ARG A 64 -6.61 1.84 -11.47
CA ARG A 64 -6.45 3.29 -11.46
C ARG A 64 -5.11 3.70 -10.83
N TRP A 65 -4.40 4.62 -11.47
CA TRP A 65 -3.08 5.08 -11.07
C TRP A 65 -3.01 5.51 -9.60
N GLU A 66 -3.98 6.30 -9.12
CA GLU A 66 -4.02 6.75 -7.72
C GLU A 66 -4.16 5.57 -6.74
N THR A 67 -4.88 4.52 -7.14
CA THR A 67 -5.04 3.32 -6.31
C THR A 67 -3.72 2.58 -6.17
N VAL A 68 -2.97 2.40 -7.26
CA VAL A 68 -1.62 1.82 -7.21
C VAL A 68 -0.70 2.65 -6.32
N LYS A 69 -0.69 3.98 -6.51
CA LYS A 69 0.12 4.90 -5.69
C LYS A 69 -0.21 4.77 -4.20
N ASN A 70 -1.50 4.75 -3.84
CA ASN A 70 -1.92 4.67 -2.46
C ASN A 70 -1.58 3.32 -1.82
N ILE A 71 -1.78 2.21 -2.56
CA ILE A 71 -1.37 0.88 -2.10
C ILE A 71 0.12 0.84 -1.80
N ASP A 72 0.94 1.35 -2.72
CA ASP A 72 2.39 1.35 -2.54
C ASP A 72 2.84 2.23 -1.38
N ARG A 73 2.23 3.42 -1.23
CA ARG A 73 2.47 4.30 -0.08
C ARG A 73 2.16 3.63 1.25
N GLU A 74 1.00 2.99 1.39
CA GLU A 74 0.64 2.33 2.65
C GLU A 74 1.54 1.11 2.93
N TYR A 75 1.93 0.36 1.90
CA TYR A 75 2.90 -0.71 2.04
C TYR A 75 4.26 -0.17 2.53
N LEU A 76 4.79 0.88 1.91
CA LEU A 76 6.04 1.52 2.33
C LEU A 76 5.96 2.00 3.78
N ARG A 77 4.87 2.66 4.18
CA ARG A 77 4.66 3.09 5.58
C ARG A 77 4.70 1.93 6.57
N SER A 78 4.12 0.78 6.21
CA SER A 78 4.13 -0.42 7.07
C SER A 78 5.47 -1.18 7.07
N SER A 79 6.24 -1.08 5.97
CA SER A 79 7.46 -1.87 5.76
C SER A 79 8.73 -1.14 6.13
N LEU A 80 8.71 0.20 6.09
CA LEU A 80 9.79 1.01 6.60
C LEU A 80 9.78 0.88 8.13
N PRO A 81 10.94 0.67 8.76
CA PRO A 81 11.01 0.76 10.20
C PRO A 81 10.45 2.12 10.60
N ALA A 82 9.52 2.13 11.55
CA ALA A 82 9.17 3.39 12.20
C ALA A 82 10.49 3.96 12.72
N LEU A 83 10.87 5.14 12.22
CA LEU A 83 11.89 5.93 12.88
C LEU A 83 11.33 6.16 14.27
N ASP A 84 11.93 5.50 15.26
CA ASP A 84 11.58 5.70 16.65
C ASP A 84 11.83 7.18 16.95
N PRO A 85 10.78 8.00 17.16
CA PRO A 85 10.92 9.44 17.31
C PRO A 85 11.84 9.78 18.49
N GLU A 86 11.87 8.92 19.52
CA GLU A 86 12.76 9.06 20.66
C GLU A 86 14.25 8.95 20.28
N LYS A 87 14.58 8.20 19.22
CA LYS A 87 15.94 8.12 18.67
C LYS A 87 16.33 9.35 17.84
N LEU A 88 15.39 10.23 17.55
CA LEU A 88 15.62 11.49 16.86
C LEU A 88 15.70 12.69 17.83
N ASN A 89 15.52 12.46 19.13
CA ASN A 89 15.76 13.49 20.15
C ASN A 89 17.25 13.90 20.11
N ASN A 90 17.50 15.20 19.94
CA ASN A 90 18.82 15.79 19.70
C ASN A 90 19.45 15.50 18.33
N LEU A 91 18.67 15.15 17.31
CA LEU A 91 19.15 15.13 15.93
C LEU A 91 19.44 16.56 15.46
N ILE A 92 20.72 16.91 15.32
CA ILE A 92 21.15 18.26 14.90
C ILE A 92 21.38 18.34 13.38
N HIS A 93 21.74 17.21 12.75
CA HIS A 93 22.11 17.16 11.34
C HIS A 93 21.41 16.01 10.62
N ILE A 94 20.83 16.31 9.46
CA ILE A 94 20.26 15.32 8.53
C ILE A 94 21.11 15.34 7.27
N GLY A 95 21.73 14.21 6.95
CA GLY A 95 22.41 14.00 5.68
C GLY A 95 21.44 13.43 4.65
N VAL A 96 21.24 14.15 3.56
CA VAL A 96 20.52 13.65 2.39
C VAL A 96 21.55 13.47 1.29
N ASP A 97 21.84 12.22 0.93
CA ASP A 97 22.90 11.87 -0.02
C ASP A 97 22.46 12.14 -1.48
N GLU A 98 21.27 11.65 -1.87
CA GLU A 98 20.74 11.89 -3.22
C GLU A 98 19.21 11.98 -3.23
N VAL A 99 18.67 12.99 -3.94
CA VAL A 99 17.26 13.07 -4.32
C VAL A 99 17.20 13.30 -5.82
N ALA A 100 16.85 12.26 -6.57
CA ALA A 100 16.69 12.36 -8.02
C ALA A 100 15.22 12.41 -8.40
N ARG A 101 14.83 13.43 -9.18
CA ARG A 101 13.46 13.53 -9.73
C ARG A 101 13.26 12.59 -10.93
N ALA A 102 14.31 12.31 -11.70
CA ALA A 102 14.31 11.41 -12.85
C ALA A 102 15.69 10.73 -13.06
N LYS A 103 15.73 9.64 -13.84
CA LYS A 103 17.01 9.01 -14.27
C LYS A 103 17.87 10.04 -15.03
N ARG A 104 19.19 9.97 -14.83
CA ARG A 104 20.27 10.85 -15.34
C ARG A 104 20.59 12.11 -14.51
N HIS A 105 20.38 12.10 -13.20
CA HIS A 105 20.85 13.19 -12.32
C HIS A 105 20.29 14.57 -12.72
N ASP A 106 18.97 14.63 -12.96
CA ASP A 106 18.25 15.90 -13.10
C ASP A 106 17.88 16.36 -11.69
N TYR A 107 18.78 17.16 -11.08
CA TYR A 107 18.69 17.71 -9.72
C TYR A 107 17.67 18.84 -9.63
#